data_AF-A0A7V9NEY1-F1
#
_entry.id   AF-A0A7V9NEY1-F1
#
_cell.length_a   1.000
_cell.length_b   1.000
_cell.length_c   1.000
_cell.angle_alpha   90.00
_cell.angle_beta   90.00
_cell.angle_gamma   90.00
#
_symmetry.space_group_name_H-M   'P 1'
#
loop_
_entity.id
_entity.type
_entity.pdbx_description
1 polymer ?
#
loop_
_entity_poly.entity_id
_entity_poly.type
_entity_poly.pdbx_seq_one_letter_code
_entity_poly.pdbx_strand_id
1 'polypeptide(L)'
;MTAPTMTREARFAMTKTPSVGNAAKRWCLAAGLAAAAGAWPGVALAASTISGTVTFDGKAPTLKPLTMDADPACAKMHSKPAPSEMLVLGSGNTMGHIMVWVSKGLPAGKTWPAPKDPAVLDQKGCQYVPHVMGIMVGQTYRILNSDGILHNVHALPKINRGFNRPMPATLKEATATFDKPEPVFQIKCDVHPWMSAYVGVFTHPFFSVSGTDGKFTISGLDPGTYEVTAWHERLGTQTASVTVAANETKAQDFKFTMPAAK
;
A
#
# COMPACT_ATOMS: atom_id res chain seq x y z
N MET A 1 -40.56 -38.37 3.16
CA MET A 1 -39.65 -37.87 4.19
C MET A 1 -38.29 -37.70 3.55
N THR A 2 -37.94 -36.46 3.23
CA THR A 2 -36.83 -36.05 2.38
C THR A 2 -35.55 -35.88 3.20
N ALA A 3 -34.48 -36.57 2.79
CA ALA A 3 -33.14 -36.40 3.34
C ALA A 3 -32.48 -35.13 2.77
N PRO A 4 -31.71 -34.36 3.56
CA PRO A 4 -31.09 -33.14 3.07
C PRO A 4 -29.73 -33.41 2.40
N THR A 5 -29.51 -32.64 1.35
CA THR A 5 -28.35 -32.56 0.46
C THR A 5 -27.10 -32.08 1.21
N MET A 6 -26.00 -32.84 1.15
CA MET A 6 -24.67 -32.37 1.59
C MET A 6 -24.12 -31.33 0.61
N THR A 7 -23.73 -30.18 1.15
CA THR A 7 -23.08 -29.07 0.47
C THR A 7 -21.62 -29.41 0.13
N ARG A 8 -21.19 -29.01 -1.08
CA ARG A 8 -19.82 -29.10 -1.58
C ARG A 8 -18.86 -28.24 -0.75
N GLU A 9 -17.85 -28.87 -0.15
CA GLU A 9 -16.71 -28.19 0.47
C GLU A 9 -15.79 -27.56 -0.59
N ALA A 10 -15.33 -26.34 -0.32
CA ALA A 10 -14.30 -25.67 -1.09
C ALA A 10 -12.94 -26.38 -0.85
N ARG A 11 -12.37 -26.95 -1.91
CA ARG A 11 -11.05 -27.61 -1.85
C ARG A 11 -9.94 -26.57 -1.69
N PHE A 12 -9.24 -26.63 -0.56
CA PHE A 12 -7.97 -25.93 -0.31
C PHE A 12 -6.80 -26.82 -0.71
N ALA A 13 -5.87 -26.29 -1.51
CA ALA A 13 -4.60 -26.96 -1.81
C ALA A 13 -3.52 -26.47 -0.84
N MET A 14 -3.02 -27.35 0.04
CA MET A 14 -1.75 -27.16 0.73
C MET A 14 -0.64 -27.69 -0.16
N THR A 15 0.24 -26.83 -0.66
CA THR A 15 1.51 -27.28 -1.27
C THR A 15 2.65 -27.01 -0.29
N LYS A 16 3.28 -28.10 0.17
CA LYS A 16 4.57 -28.09 0.90
C LYS A 16 5.69 -27.79 -0.09
N THR A 17 6.55 -26.82 0.22
CA THR A 17 7.86 -26.66 -0.43
C THR A 17 9.00 -26.93 0.57
N PRO A 18 10.16 -27.44 0.12
CA PRO A 18 11.22 -27.92 1.00
C PRO A 18 12.16 -26.80 1.45
N SER A 19 12.73 -27.03 2.64
CA SER A 19 13.78 -26.27 3.32
C SER A 19 15.09 -26.23 2.52
N VAL A 20 15.73 -25.06 2.44
CA VAL A 20 17.14 -24.92 2.06
C VAL A 20 17.88 -24.16 3.16
N GLY A 21 19.00 -24.74 3.56
CA GLY A 21 19.78 -24.39 4.73
C GLY A 21 20.65 -23.14 4.64
N ASN A 22 21.19 -22.84 5.81
CA ASN A 22 21.92 -21.66 6.27
C ASN A 22 23.28 -21.44 5.57
N ALA A 23 23.57 -20.22 5.14
CA ALA A 23 24.93 -19.68 5.08
C ALA A 23 24.91 -18.15 5.25
N ALA A 24 25.66 -17.68 6.25
CA ALA A 24 25.69 -16.29 6.72
C ALA A 24 26.91 -15.52 6.20
N LYS A 25 26.85 -14.18 6.38
CA LYS A 25 27.87 -13.10 6.22
C LYS A 25 27.86 -12.42 4.84
N ARG A 26 27.91 -11.10 4.69
CA ARG A 26 28.17 -9.95 5.58
C ARG A 26 27.59 -8.69 4.90
N TRP A 27 27.08 -7.75 5.67
CA TRP A 27 26.45 -6.51 5.18
C TRP A 27 27.50 -5.42 4.93
N CYS A 28 27.49 -4.83 3.74
CA CYS A 28 28.01 -3.49 3.47
C CYS A 28 26.81 -2.57 3.23
N LEU A 29 26.78 -1.44 3.94
CA LEU A 29 25.79 -0.38 3.79
C LEU A 29 25.87 0.25 2.40
N ALA A 30 24.75 0.24 1.67
CA ALA A 30 24.36 1.27 0.73
C ALA A 30 22.85 1.11 0.44
N ALA A 31 22.00 1.76 1.26
CA ALA A 31 20.57 1.86 0.97
C ALA A 31 20.35 2.95 -0.09
N GLY A 32 20.62 2.62 -1.35
CA GLY A 32 20.03 3.34 -2.48
C GLY A 32 18.63 2.78 -2.70
N LEU A 33 17.59 3.51 -2.33
CA LEU A 33 16.25 3.25 -2.85
C LEU A 33 16.25 3.56 -4.34
N ALA A 34 16.53 2.55 -5.16
CA ALA A 34 16.12 2.56 -6.55
C ALA A 34 14.60 2.45 -6.55
N ALA A 35 13.92 3.55 -6.87
CA ALA A 35 12.54 3.49 -7.32
C ALA A 35 12.52 2.56 -8.54
N ALA A 36 12.05 1.33 -8.35
CA ALA A 36 11.82 0.41 -9.44
C ALA A 36 10.62 0.94 -10.24
N ALA A 37 10.89 1.88 -11.15
CA ALA A 37 10.02 2.17 -12.27
C ALA A 37 10.05 0.95 -13.19
N GLY A 38 9.34 -0.12 -12.79
CA GLY A 38 9.07 -1.24 -13.67
C GLY A 38 8.20 -0.72 -14.81
N ALA A 39 8.78 -0.56 -16.00
CA ALA A 39 8.01 -0.26 -17.19
C ALA A 39 7.06 -1.45 -17.46
N TRP A 40 5.76 -1.20 -17.39
CA TRP A 40 4.74 -2.21 -17.63
C TRP A 40 4.75 -2.58 -19.13
N PRO A 41 4.82 -3.87 -19.50
CA PRO A 41 4.66 -4.27 -20.90
C PRO A 41 3.28 -3.85 -21.42
N GLY A 42 3.25 -2.99 -22.45
CA GLY A 42 2.02 -2.45 -23.04
C GLY A 42 1.91 -0.91 -23.02
N VAL A 43 2.93 -0.20 -22.55
CA VAL A 43 3.00 1.27 -22.64
C VAL A 43 3.33 1.68 -24.08
N ALA A 44 2.40 2.37 -24.73
CA ALA A 44 2.45 2.74 -26.14
C ALA A 44 3.52 3.81 -26.46
N LEU A 45 3.88 3.90 -27.74
CA LEU A 45 4.78 4.88 -28.39
C LEU A 45 4.23 6.32 -28.37
N ALA A 46 3.74 6.82 -27.23
CA ALA A 46 3.38 8.23 -27.00
C ALA A 46 3.07 8.52 -25.51
N ALA A 47 3.60 7.71 -24.59
CA ALA A 47 3.18 7.73 -23.19
C ALA A 47 3.51 9.04 -22.48
N SER A 48 2.48 9.70 -21.98
CA SER A 48 2.58 10.87 -21.13
C SER A 48 2.78 10.48 -19.66
N THR A 49 3.28 11.42 -18.87
CA THR A 49 3.55 11.26 -17.44
C THR A 49 2.94 12.43 -16.66
N ILE A 50 2.37 12.13 -15.50
CA ILE A 50 2.05 13.11 -14.45
C ILE A 50 3.00 12.84 -13.29
N SER A 51 3.72 13.87 -12.85
CA SER A 51 4.63 13.77 -11.72
C SER A 51 4.51 14.99 -10.83
N GLY A 52 4.87 14.88 -9.57
CA GLY A 52 4.89 16.04 -8.69
C GLY A 52 5.36 15.69 -7.30
N THR A 53 5.22 16.66 -6.41
CA THR A 53 5.60 16.55 -5.01
C THR A 53 4.38 16.77 -4.12
N VAL A 54 4.25 15.96 -3.08
CA VAL A 54 3.27 16.16 -2.02
C VAL A 54 3.94 16.79 -0.82
N THR A 55 3.35 17.87 -0.32
CA THR A 55 3.87 18.65 0.81
C THR A 55 2.83 18.89 1.89
N PHE A 56 3.31 19.07 3.11
CA PHE A 56 2.51 19.46 4.26
C PHE A 56 2.66 20.97 4.51
N ASP A 57 1.53 21.66 4.60
CA ASP A 57 1.47 23.07 4.93
C ASP A 57 1.37 23.31 6.43
N GLY A 58 2.19 24.25 6.90
CA GLY A 58 2.20 24.66 8.29
C GLY A 58 3.17 23.86 9.16
N LYS A 59 3.03 24.07 10.48
CA LYS A 59 3.91 23.47 11.47
C LYS A 59 3.51 22.01 11.70
N ALA A 60 4.43 21.10 11.44
CA ALA A 60 4.23 19.68 11.72
C ALA A 60 3.88 19.45 13.20
N PRO A 61 2.80 18.71 13.52
CA PRO A 61 2.54 18.30 14.89
C PRO A 61 3.65 17.37 15.40
N THR A 62 3.93 17.43 16.70
CA THR A 62 4.80 16.43 17.33
C THR A 62 4.01 15.14 17.52
N LEU A 63 4.36 14.11 16.76
CA LEU A 63 3.76 12.79 16.93
C LEU A 63 4.42 12.06 18.09
N LYS A 64 3.60 11.47 18.97
CA LYS A 64 4.10 10.54 19.97
C LYS A 64 4.58 9.26 19.29
N PRO A 65 5.71 8.68 19.70
CA PRO A 65 6.11 7.34 19.27
C PRO A 65 5.02 6.30 19.57
N LEU A 66 5.06 5.18 18.85
CA LEU A 66 4.17 4.06 19.11
C LEU A 66 4.50 3.45 20.48
N THR A 67 3.47 3.18 21.28
CA THR A 67 3.57 2.51 22.58
C THR A 67 3.41 1.01 22.38
N MET A 68 4.54 0.28 22.39
CA MET A 68 4.60 -1.18 22.17
C MET A 68 4.83 -1.96 23.48
N ASP A 69 4.76 -1.30 24.63
CA ASP A 69 5.04 -1.86 25.96
C ASP A 69 4.06 -2.97 26.38
N ALA A 70 2.86 -2.99 25.81
CA ALA A 70 1.89 -4.06 26.00
C ALA A 70 2.38 -5.43 25.45
N ASP A 71 3.36 -5.44 24.54
CA ASP A 71 4.02 -6.66 24.06
C ASP A 71 5.55 -6.52 24.13
N PRO A 72 6.19 -7.13 25.15
CA PRO A 72 7.64 -7.05 25.31
C PRO A 72 8.45 -7.60 24.13
N ALA A 73 7.90 -8.52 23.33
CA ALA A 73 8.59 -9.00 22.13
C ALA A 73 8.67 -7.89 21.09
N CYS A 74 7.58 -7.14 20.89
CA CYS A 74 7.55 -5.97 20.01
C CYS A 74 8.49 -4.88 20.49
N ALA A 75 8.44 -4.51 21.78
CA ALA A 75 9.31 -3.47 22.32
C ALA A 75 10.81 -3.80 22.12
N LYS A 76 11.21 -5.07 22.26
CA LYS A 76 12.59 -5.53 22.08
C LYS A 76 13.08 -5.51 20.63
N MET A 77 12.18 -5.45 19.64
CA MET A 77 12.56 -5.35 18.24
C MET A 77 13.10 -3.96 17.87
N HIS A 78 12.92 -2.96 18.74
CA HIS A 78 13.31 -1.58 18.48
C HIS A 78 14.34 -1.09 19.49
N SER A 79 15.50 -0.64 19.01
CA SER A 79 16.52 -0.02 19.86
C SER A 79 16.22 1.46 20.20
N LYS A 80 15.21 2.05 19.55
CA LYS A 80 14.72 3.42 19.75
C LYS A 80 13.19 3.37 19.71
N PRO A 81 12.46 4.33 20.31
CA PRO A 81 11.02 4.38 20.20
C PRO A 81 10.56 4.31 18.73
N ALA A 82 9.66 3.38 18.41
CA ALA A 82 9.16 3.20 17.05
C ALA A 82 8.36 4.46 16.62
N PRO A 83 8.66 5.05 15.45
CA PRO A 83 7.98 6.26 15.02
C PRO A 83 6.52 5.96 14.66
N SER A 84 5.63 6.94 14.87
CA SER A 84 4.29 6.87 14.31
C SER A 84 4.34 7.20 12.82
N GLU A 85 3.74 6.36 11.98
CA GLU A 85 3.63 6.58 10.53
C GLU A 85 2.41 7.44 10.15
N MET A 86 1.69 7.99 11.14
CA MET A 86 0.48 8.79 10.93
C MET A 86 0.71 10.08 10.13
N LEU A 87 1.92 10.65 10.22
CA LEU A 87 2.36 11.77 9.41
C LEU A 87 3.88 11.64 9.23
N VAL A 88 4.30 11.22 8.04
CA VAL A 88 5.71 11.04 7.71
C VAL A 88 6.17 12.21 6.85
N LEU A 89 7.09 13.02 7.39
CA LEU A 89 7.65 14.18 6.71
C LEU A 89 9.14 14.03 6.42
N GLY A 90 9.56 14.45 5.23
CA GLY A 90 10.96 14.63 4.86
C GLY A 90 11.39 16.09 4.83
N SER A 91 12.49 16.35 4.13
CA SER A 91 13.04 17.70 3.97
C SER A 91 12.05 18.63 3.26
N GLY A 92 11.91 19.86 3.74
CA GLY A 92 11.00 20.85 3.15
C GLY A 92 9.51 20.51 3.31
N ASN A 93 9.15 19.78 4.37
CA ASN A 93 7.78 19.29 4.63
C ASN A 93 7.21 18.42 3.50
N THR A 94 8.06 17.71 2.76
CA THR A 94 7.62 16.67 1.82
C THR A 94 6.95 15.53 2.55
N MET A 95 5.92 14.91 1.97
CA MET A 95 5.09 13.91 2.64
C MET A 95 5.28 12.50 2.06
N GLY A 96 5.62 11.55 2.93
CA GLY A 96 5.54 10.13 2.62
C GLY A 96 4.15 9.55 2.80
N HIS A 97 3.94 8.36 2.24
CA HIS A 97 2.72 7.57 2.42
C HIS A 97 1.45 8.22 1.84
N ILE A 98 1.59 9.01 0.78
CA ILE A 98 0.46 9.59 0.06
C ILE A 98 0.11 8.69 -1.12
N MET A 99 -1.09 8.13 -1.12
CA MET A 99 -1.62 7.41 -2.27
C MET A 99 -2.09 8.41 -3.31
N VAL A 100 -1.53 8.36 -4.51
CA VAL A 100 -1.91 9.20 -5.66
C VAL A 100 -2.35 8.30 -6.81
N TRP A 101 -3.51 8.55 -7.42
CA TRP A 101 -4.01 7.75 -8.54
C TRP A 101 -4.85 8.56 -9.51
N VAL A 102 -5.01 8.04 -10.73
CA VAL A 102 -5.98 8.57 -11.70
C VAL A 102 -7.38 8.09 -11.32
N SER A 103 -8.24 8.98 -10.86
CA SER A 103 -9.62 8.66 -10.46
C SER A 103 -10.62 8.73 -11.61
N LYS A 104 -10.37 9.55 -12.65
CA LYS A 104 -11.22 9.70 -13.84
C LYS A 104 -10.40 10.05 -15.08
N GLY A 105 -11.00 9.88 -16.26
CA GLY A 105 -10.41 10.25 -17.55
C GLY A 105 -9.74 9.10 -18.30
N LEU A 106 -9.68 7.90 -17.70
CA LEU A 106 -9.20 6.71 -18.40
C LEU A 106 -10.18 6.27 -19.50
N PRO A 107 -9.70 5.71 -20.63
CA PRO A 107 -10.55 5.27 -21.71
C PRO A 107 -11.57 4.21 -21.26
N ALA A 108 -12.85 4.45 -21.56
CA ALA A 108 -13.92 3.52 -21.21
C ALA A 108 -13.68 2.14 -21.86
N GLY A 109 -13.87 1.07 -21.10
CA GLY A 109 -13.71 -0.31 -21.57
C GLY A 109 -12.26 -0.79 -21.74
N LYS A 110 -11.26 0.09 -21.61
CA LYS A 110 -9.85 -0.34 -21.60
C LYS A 110 -9.58 -1.11 -20.30
N THR A 111 -8.90 -2.25 -20.44
CA THR A 111 -8.53 -3.11 -19.32
C THR A 111 -7.01 -3.24 -19.25
N TRP A 112 -6.50 -3.35 -18.03
CA TRP A 112 -5.08 -3.59 -17.78
C TRP A 112 -4.92 -4.93 -17.08
N PRO A 113 -3.98 -5.79 -17.51
CA PRO A 113 -3.73 -7.04 -16.82
C PRO A 113 -3.16 -6.74 -15.43
N ALA A 114 -3.66 -7.46 -14.42
CA ALA A 114 -3.07 -7.41 -13.09
C ALA A 114 -1.61 -7.91 -13.14
N PRO A 115 -0.68 -7.31 -12.36
CA PRO A 115 0.66 -7.84 -12.23
C PRO A 115 0.65 -9.29 -11.76
N LYS A 116 1.59 -10.07 -12.30
CA LYS A 116 1.83 -11.45 -11.81
C LYS A 116 2.55 -11.45 -10.48
N ASP A 117 3.41 -10.44 -10.25
CA ASP A 117 4.10 -10.29 -8.99
C ASP A 117 3.11 -9.89 -7.89
N PRO A 118 3.14 -10.56 -6.73
CA PRO A 118 2.22 -10.26 -5.65
C PRO A 118 2.52 -8.89 -5.05
N ALA A 119 1.46 -8.19 -4.65
CA ALA A 119 1.60 -7.03 -3.77
C ALA A 119 1.79 -7.54 -2.33
N VAL A 120 2.89 -7.15 -1.68
CA VAL A 120 3.31 -7.71 -0.40
C VAL A 120 2.98 -6.77 0.76
N LEU A 121 2.33 -7.29 1.80
CA LEU A 121 2.28 -6.70 3.13
C LEU A 121 3.04 -7.60 4.10
N ASP A 122 4.00 -7.04 4.83
CA ASP A 122 4.77 -7.76 5.85
C ASP A 122 4.47 -7.23 7.25
N GLN A 123 4.30 -8.15 8.21
CA GLN A 123 4.28 -7.85 9.64
C GLN A 123 5.73 -7.94 10.13
N LYS A 124 6.35 -6.77 10.28
CA LYS A 124 7.78 -6.63 10.57
C LYS A 124 8.05 -5.46 11.50
N GLY A 125 8.80 -5.69 12.57
CA GLY A 125 9.03 -4.75 13.66
C GLY A 125 7.73 -4.38 14.38
N CYS A 126 6.78 -5.30 14.50
CA CYS A 126 5.42 -5.07 14.99
C CYS A 126 4.75 -3.86 14.33
N GLN A 127 4.94 -3.73 13.02
CA GLN A 127 4.31 -2.76 12.12
C GLN A 127 3.95 -3.47 10.82
N TYR A 128 3.08 -2.86 10.03
CA TYR A 128 2.81 -3.32 8.67
C TYR A 128 3.68 -2.55 7.69
N VAL A 129 4.36 -3.28 6.81
CA VAL A 129 5.24 -2.70 5.80
C VAL A 129 4.83 -3.20 4.42
N PRO A 130 4.51 -2.30 3.46
CA PRO A 130 4.44 -0.85 3.61
C PRO A 130 3.18 -0.38 4.37
N HIS A 131 3.22 0.84 4.93
CA HIS A 131 2.07 1.47 5.59
C HIS A 131 0.92 1.79 4.61
N VAL A 132 1.25 2.18 3.38
CA VAL A 132 0.28 2.48 2.32
C VAL A 132 0.70 1.76 1.04
N MET A 133 -0.24 1.12 0.37
CA MET A 133 0.00 0.43 -0.90
C MET A 133 -1.20 0.48 -1.85
N GLY A 134 -0.90 0.38 -3.14
CA GLY A 134 -1.89 0.15 -4.18
C GLY A 134 -1.77 -1.27 -4.71
N ILE A 135 -2.90 -1.89 -5.01
CA ILE A 135 -2.98 -3.22 -5.61
C ILE A 135 -3.97 -3.18 -6.77
N MET A 136 -3.76 -4.01 -7.79
CA MET A 136 -4.77 -4.18 -8.83
C MET A 136 -5.79 -5.26 -8.51
N VAL A 137 -7.00 -5.10 -9.03
CA VAL A 137 -8.06 -6.13 -8.97
C VAL A 137 -7.52 -7.46 -9.48
N GLY A 138 -7.68 -8.51 -8.68
CA GLY A 138 -7.21 -9.86 -8.98
C GLY A 138 -5.70 -10.08 -8.82
N GLN A 139 -4.91 -9.05 -8.49
CA GLN A 139 -3.50 -9.23 -8.13
C GLN A 139 -3.41 -9.98 -6.79
N THR A 140 -2.46 -10.90 -6.69
CA THR A 140 -2.24 -11.65 -5.44
C THR A 140 -1.77 -10.69 -4.34
N TYR A 141 -2.50 -10.67 -3.22
CA TYR A 141 -2.08 -9.99 -2.00
C TYR A 141 -1.36 -10.99 -1.11
N ARG A 142 -0.04 -10.84 -0.96
CA ARG A 142 0.82 -11.73 -0.19
C ARG A 142 1.08 -11.13 1.18
N ILE A 143 0.70 -11.85 2.21
CA ILE A 143 0.79 -11.45 3.61
C ILE A 143 1.93 -12.23 4.26
N LEU A 144 2.93 -11.54 4.79
CA LEU A 144 4.08 -12.14 5.46
C LEU A 144 4.08 -11.84 6.96
N ASN A 145 4.63 -12.76 7.74
CA ASN A 145 4.93 -12.55 9.16
C ASN A 145 6.42 -12.79 9.42
N SER A 146 7.20 -11.73 9.26
CA SER A 146 8.64 -11.72 9.53
C SER A 146 8.97 -11.64 11.02
N ASP A 147 8.07 -11.12 11.85
CA ASP A 147 8.29 -10.96 13.30
C ASP A 147 8.33 -12.28 14.07
N GLY A 148 7.61 -13.28 13.58
CA GLY A 148 7.58 -14.59 14.24
C GLY A 148 6.86 -14.58 15.59
N ILE A 149 5.99 -13.60 15.82
CA ILE A 149 5.02 -13.56 16.92
C ILE A 149 3.59 -13.55 16.35
N LEU A 150 2.58 -13.62 17.21
CA LEU A 150 1.19 -13.56 16.76
C LEU A 150 0.82 -12.14 16.35
N HIS A 151 0.40 -12.00 15.09
CA HIS A 151 -0.32 -10.85 14.58
C HIS A 151 -1.62 -11.34 13.92
N ASN A 152 -2.42 -10.43 13.39
CA ASN A 152 -3.45 -10.76 12.41
C ASN A 152 -3.48 -9.68 11.33
N VAL A 153 -4.13 -9.95 10.21
CA VAL A 153 -4.44 -8.98 9.17
C VAL A 153 -5.96 -8.88 9.06
N HIS A 154 -6.52 -7.79 9.57
CA HIS A 154 -7.94 -7.49 9.49
C HIS A 154 -8.17 -6.42 8.42
N ALA A 155 -8.61 -6.84 7.25
CA ALA A 155 -9.00 -5.96 6.16
C ALA A 155 -10.43 -5.46 6.36
N LEU A 156 -10.62 -4.14 6.30
CA LEU A 156 -11.89 -3.45 6.52
C LEU A 156 -12.41 -2.73 5.25
N PRO A 157 -12.52 -3.40 4.09
CA PRO A 157 -13.17 -2.82 2.92
C PRO A 157 -14.67 -2.60 3.16
N LYS A 158 -15.24 -1.67 2.40
CA LYS A 158 -16.67 -1.41 2.25
C LYS A 158 -17.27 -2.11 1.02
N ILE A 159 -16.49 -2.36 -0.04
CA ILE A 159 -16.97 -2.91 -1.33
C ILE A 159 -16.54 -4.37 -1.51
N ASN A 160 -15.25 -4.67 -1.29
CA ASN A 160 -14.73 -6.02 -1.26
C ASN A 160 -15.19 -6.76 0.01
N ARG A 161 -15.04 -8.08 0.01
CA ARG A 161 -15.30 -8.89 1.20
C ARG A 161 -14.18 -8.66 2.22
N GLY A 162 -14.52 -8.13 3.39
CA GLY A 162 -13.59 -8.04 4.52
C GLY A 162 -13.16 -9.41 5.03
N PHE A 163 -11.99 -9.47 5.64
CA PHE A 163 -11.47 -10.68 6.26
C PHE A 163 -10.64 -10.35 7.50
N ASN A 164 -10.53 -11.32 8.40
CA ASN A 164 -9.65 -11.27 9.55
C ASN A 164 -8.81 -12.54 9.60
N ARG A 165 -7.51 -12.42 9.33
CA ARG A 165 -6.61 -13.56 9.17
C ARG A 165 -5.59 -13.58 10.32
N PRO A 166 -5.65 -14.55 11.24
CA PRO A 166 -4.59 -14.72 12.23
C PRO A 166 -3.30 -15.16 11.53
N MET A 167 -2.18 -14.60 11.97
CA MET A 167 -0.83 -14.86 11.49
C MET A 167 0.04 -15.25 12.70
N PRO A 168 -0.11 -16.48 13.23
CA PRO A 168 0.74 -16.96 14.33
C PRO A 168 2.20 -17.13 13.89
N ALA A 169 3.11 -17.28 14.85
CA ALA A 169 4.54 -17.50 14.61
C ALA A 169 4.86 -18.63 13.61
N THR A 170 4.00 -19.65 13.56
CA THR A 170 4.12 -20.83 12.69
C THR A 170 3.64 -20.58 11.25
N LEU A 171 2.81 -19.56 11.03
CA LEU A 171 2.31 -19.18 9.70
C LEU A 171 3.13 -18.00 9.17
N LYS A 172 4.14 -18.30 8.37
CA LYS A 172 5.03 -17.27 7.80
C LYS A 172 4.41 -16.49 6.65
N GLU A 173 3.44 -17.08 5.97
CA GLU A 173 2.84 -16.52 4.78
C GLU A 173 1.37 -16.94 4.62
N ALA A 174 0.56 -16.02 4.10
CA ALA A 174 -0.78 -16.27 3.60
C ALA A 174 -1.04 -15.42 2.35
N THR A 175 -2.08 -15.76 1.60
CA THR A 175 -2.50 -14.98 0.43
C THR A 175 -3.99 -14.64 0.50
N ALA A 176 -4.36 -13.52 -0.12
CA ALA A 176 -5.73 -13.14 -0.41
C ALA A 176 -5.80 -12.46 -1.80
N THR A 177 -7.00 -12.14 -2.25
CA THR A 177 -7.26 -11.34 -3.45
C THR A 177 -8.40 -10.37 -3.19
N PHE A 178 -8.39 -9.27 -3.92
CA PHE A 178 -9.50 -8.32 -3.98
C PHE A 178 -10.05 -8.30 -5.40
N ASP A 179 -11.35 -8.57 -5.54
CA ASP A 179 -11.98 -8.83 -6.84
C ASP A 179 -12.75 -7.63 -7.39
N LYS A 180 -12.81 -6.52 -6.63
CA LYS A 180 -13.51 -5.29 -7.02
C LYS A 180 -12.62 -4.07 -6.81
N PRO A 181 -12.69 -3.05 -7.70
CA PRO A 181 -12.04 -1.78 -7.42
C PRO A 181 -12.63 -1.13 -6.19
N GLU A 182 -11.79 -0.51 -5.39
CA GLU A 182 -12.19 0.11 -4.15
C GLU A 182 -11.20 1.23 -3.75
N PRO A 183 -11.70 2.41 -3.35
CA PRO A 183 -10.87 3.45 -2.74
C PRO A 183 -10.13 2.94 -1.50
N VAL A 184 -9.16 3.72 -1.04
CA VAL A 184 -8.30 3.33 0.08
C VAL A 184 -9.11 2.94 1.33
N PHE A 185 -8.85 1.75 1.87
CA PHE A 185 -9.44 1.24 3.12
C PHE A 185 -8.36 0.78 4.11
N GLN A 186 -8.75 0.64 5.37
CA GLN A 186 -7.84 0.29 6.46
C GLN A 186 -7.62 -1.22 6.57
N ILE A 187 -6.37 -1.58 6.85
CA ILE A 187 -5.95 -2.84 7.43
C ILE A 187 -5.51 -2.57 8.86
N LYS A 188 -5.96 -3.39 9.83
CA LYS A 188 -5.52 -3.27 11.23
C LYS A 188 -5.14 -4.61 11.83
N CYS A 189 -4.34 -4.56 12.89
CA CYS A 189 -4.12 -5.69 13.78
C CYS A 189 -5.07 -5.54 14.98
N ASP A 190 -5.84 -6.58 15.29
CA ASP A 190 -6.68 -6.65 16.48
C ASP A 190 -5.87 -7.01 17.74
N VAL A 191 -4.69 -7.63 17.55
CA VAL A 191 -3.77 -7.99 18.65
C VAL A 191 -2.94 -6.79 19.10
N HIS A 192 -2.47 -5.99 18.14
CA HIS A 192 -1.56 -4.86 18.36
C HIS A 192 -2.18 -3.57 17.83
N PRO A 193 -2.90 -2.78 18.66
CA PRO A 193 -3.72 -1.66 18.20
C PRO A 193 -2.96 -0.53 17.49
N TRP A 194 -1.63 -0.49 17.61
CA TRP A 194 -0.79 0.48 16.92
C TRP A 194 -0.52 0.11 15.45
N MET A 195 -0.71 -1.15 15.06
CA MET A 195 -0.48 -1.59 13.68
C MET A 195 -1.66 -1.23 12.80
N SER A 196 -1.42 -0.36 11.83
CA SER A 196 -2.37 -0.03 10.76
C SER A 196 -1.62 0.08 9.43
N ALA A 197 -2.32 -0.24 8.36
CA ALA A 197 -1.89 0.00 6.99
C ALA A 197 -3.11 0.33 6.14
N TYR A 198 -2.89 0.76 4.90
CA TYR A 198 -3.95 1.21 4.00
C TYR A 198 -3.73 0.71 2.59
N VAL A 199 -4.80 0.21 1.97
CA VAL A 199 -4.77 -0.41 0.65
C VAL A 199 -5.81 0.23 -0.24
N GLY A 200 -5.41 0.69 -1.43
CA GLY A 200 -6.31 1.04 -2.53
C GLY A 200 -6.31 -0.07 -3.60
N VAL A 201 -7.48 -0.44 -4.12
CA VAL A 201 -7.65 -1.50 -5.12
C VAL A 201 -8.10 -0.88 -6.45
N PHE A 202 -7.27 -1.00 -7.50
CA PHE A 202 -7.49 -0.31 -8.77
C PHE A 202 -7.66 -1.28 -9.94
N THR A 203 -8.38 -0.88 -11.00
CA THR A 203 -8.47 -1.65 -12.25
C THR A 203 -7.36 -1.35 -13.24
N HIS A 204 -6.46 -0.44 -12.89
CA HIS A 204 -5.41 0.10 -13.76
C HIS A 204 -4.11 0.32 -12.98
N PRO A 205 -2.96 0.44 -13.66
CA PRO A 205 -1.65 0.64 -13.02
C PRO A 205 -1.35 2.08 -12.61
N PHE A 206 -2.20 3.03 -12.98
CA PHE A 206 -1.95 4.47 -12.82
C PHE A 206 -2.15 4.98 -11.38
N PHE A 207 -1.29 4.51 -10.48
CA PHE A 207 -1.21 4.93 -9.10
C PHE A 207 0.25 4.90 -8.60
N SER A 208 0.52 5.64 -7.53
CA SER A 208 1.82 5.76 -6.89
C SER A 208 1.65 6.02 -5.40
N VAL A 209 2.61 5.61 -4.58
CA VAL A 209 2.71 6.02 -3.17
C VAL A 209 3.96 6.86 -3.00
N SER A 210 3.84 8.05 -2.40
CA SER A 210 5.00 8.92 -2.20
C SER A 210 5.96 8.38 -1.15
N GLY A 211 7.25 8.57 -1.39
CA GLY A 211 8.31 8.39 -0.40
C GLY A 211 8.47 9.62 0.49
N THR A 212 9.44 9.60 1.40
CA THR A 212 9.77 10.75 2.27
C THR A 212 10.26 11.97 1.49
N ASP A 213 10.66 11.83 0.22
CA ASP A 213 10.96 12.96 -0.67
C ASP A 213 9.70 13.62 -1.27
N GLY A 214 8.51 13.10 -0.95
CA GLY A 214 7.22 13.61 -1.38
C GLY A 214 6.89 13.31 -2.84
N LYS A 215 7.79 12.68 -3.59
CA LYS A 215 7.63 12.54 -5.04
C LYS A 215 6.66 11.43 -5.38
N PHE A 216 5.85 11.66 -6.41
CA PHE A 216 5.06 10.63 -7.07
C PHE A 216 5.22 10.74 -8.59
N THR A 217 5.00 9.64 -9.28
CA THR A 217 5.03 9.61 -10.75
C THR A 217 4.01 8.59 -11.26
N ILE A 218 3.19 9.02 -12.20
CA ILE A 218 2.21 8.21 -12.92
C ILE A 218 2.54 8.33 -14.40
N SER A 219 3.12 7.27 -14.96
CA SER A 219 3.53 7.21 -16.36
C SER A 219 2.65 6.27 -17.17
N GLY A 220 2.72 6.37 -18.50
CA GLY A 220 2.00 5.46 -19.39
C GLY A 220 0.59 5.92 -19.73
N LEU A 221 0.28 7.19 -19.50
CA LEU A 221 -1.02 7.77 -19.83
C LEU A 221 -1.08 8.10 -21.32
N ASP A 222 -2.22 7.86 -21.95
CA ASP A 222 -2.51 8.39 -23.28
C ASP A 222 -2.71 9.92 -23.18
N PRO A 223 -2.55 10.70 -24.26
CA PRO A 223 -2.89 12.12 -24.24
C PRO A 223 -4.36 12.33 -23.85
N GLY A 224 -4.64 13.26 -22.94
CA GLY A 224 -5.99 13.48 -22.44
C GLY A 224 -6.05 14.30 -21.15
N THR A 225 -7.26 14.46 -20.63
CA THR A 225 -7.53 15.10 -19.34
C THR A 225 -7.91 14.05 -18.30
N TYR A 226 -7.21 14.06 -17.18
CA TYR A 226 -7.38 13.12 -16.09
C TYR A 226 -7.75 13.84 -14.80
N GLU A 227 -8.59 13.23 -13.99
CA GLU A 227 -8.71 13.60 -12.58
C GLU A 227 -7.69 12.77 -11.79
N VAL A 228 -6.79 13.42 -11.09
CA VAL A 228 -5.78 12.81 -10.22
C VAL A 228 -6.17 13.07 -8.77
N THR A 229 -6.28 12.02 -7.97
CA THR A 229 -6.61 12.10 -6.54
C THR A 229 -5.38 11.76 -5.71
N ALA A 230 -5.11 12.55 -4.67
CA ALA A 230 -4.16 12.26 -3.62
C ALA A 230 -4.90 12.03 -2.29
N TRP A 231 -4.51 11.02 -1.52
CA TRP A 231 -5.15 10.62 -0.26
C TRP A 231 -4.13 10.47 0.88
N HIS A 232 -4.51 10.92 2.07
CA HIS A 232 -3.79 10.71 3.32
C HIS A 232 -4.76 10.27 4.44
N GLU A 233 -4.33 9.32 5.29
CA GLU A 233 -5.18 8.65 6.28
C GLU A 233 -5.90 9.55 7.29
N ARG A 234 -5.34 10.73 7.57
CA ARG A 234 -5.92 11.72 8.50
C ARG A 234 -6.33 13.04 7.84
N LEU A 235 -5.79 13.34 6.67
CA LEU A 235 -5.96 14.65 6.02
C LEU A 235 -6.94 14.59 4.84
N GLY A 236 -7.46 13.40 4.53
CA GLY A 236 -8.51 13.19 3.54
C GLY A 236 -7.95 13.14 2.11
N THR A 237 -8.76 13.61 1.16
CA THR A 237 -8.48 13.56 -0.27
C THR A 237 -8.37 14.95 -0.88
N GLN A 238 -7.47 15.10 -1.85
CA GLN A 238 -7.44 16.23 -2.78
C GLN A 238 -7.54 15.71 -4.22
N THR A 239 -8.16 16.48 -5.10
CA THR A 239 -8.31 16.13 -6.52
C THR A 239 -7.85 17.28 -7.40
N ALA A 240 -7.18 16.96 -8.50
CA ALA A 240 -6.77 17.92 -9.52
C ALA A 240 -7.12 17.43 -10.92
N SER A 241 -7.53 18.34 -11.80
CA SER A 241 -7.70 18.06 -13.24
C SER A 241 -6.40 18.36 -13.97
N VAL A 242 -5.84 17.37 -14.65
CA VAL A 242 -4.53 17.46 -15.31
C VAL A 242 -4.68 17.04 -16.77
N THR A 243 -4.38 17.95 -17.69
CA THR A 243 -4.29 17.65 -19.12
C THR A 243 -2.85 17.36 -19.51
N VAL A 244 -2.62 16.25 -20.20
CA VAL A 244 -1.32 15.83 -20.74
C VAL A 244 -1.40 15.65 -22.26
N ALA A 245 -0.44 16.21 -22.97
CA ALA A 245 -0.21 15.98 -24.40
C ALA A 245 0.70 14.76 -24.62
N ALA A 246 0.79 14.27 -25.86
CA ALA A 246 1.63 13.13 -26.22
C ALA A 246 3.10 13.35 -25.84
N ASN A 247 3.69 12.39 -25.13
CA ASN A 247 5.05 12.45 -24.60
C ASN A 247 5.32 13.64 -23.63
N GLU A 248 4.28 14.29 -23.09
CA GLU A 248 4.44 15.34 -22.09
C GLU A 248 4.68 14.72 -20.70
N THR A 249 5.56 15.35 -19.92
CA THR A 249 5.57 15.19 -18.46
C THR A 249 4.94 16.42 -17.84
N LYS A 250 3.80 16.25 -17.17
CA LYS A 250 3.06 17.33 -16.51
C LYS A 250 3.32 17.34 -15.02
N ALA A 251 3.65 18.51 -14.49
CA ALA A 251 3.76 18.72 -13.06
C ALA A 251 2.37 18.87 -12.42
N GLN A 252 2.12 18.17 -11.31
CA GLN A 252 0.97 18.39 -10.44
C GLN A 252 1.38 18.17 -8.99
N ASP A 253 1.46 19.25 -8.20
CA ASP A 253 1.77 19.14 -6.79
C ASP A 253 0.50 19.06 -5.93
N PHE A 254 0.61 18.44 -4.75
CA PHE A 254 -0.46 18.41 -3.76
C PHE A 254 0.05 18.99 -2.44
N LYS A 255 -0.81 19.73 -1.75
CA LYS A 255 -0.45 20.43 -0.53
C LYS A 255 -1.49 20.19 0.55
N PHE A 256 -1.22 19.28 1.49
CA PHE A 256 -2.12 18.96 2.58
C PHE A 256 -1.94 19.91 3.76
N THR A 257 -3.04 20.26 4.40
CA THR A 257 -3.06 21.07 5.62
C THR A 257 -3.80 20.29 6.70
N MET A 258 -3.56 20.63 7.97
CA MET A 258 -4.45 20.16 9.04
C MET A 258 -5.87 20.66 8.77
N PRO A 259 -6.90 19.81 8.92
CA PRO A 259 -8.27 20.28 8.93
C PRO A 259 -8.42 21.37 9.99
N ALA A 260 -9.20 22.42 9.70
CA ALA A 260 -9.55 23.40 10.71
C ALA A 260 -10.14 22.67 11.94
N ALA A 261 -9.68 23.05 13.14
CA ALA A 261 -10.26 22.51 14.37
C ALA A 261 -11.77 22.77 14.35
N LYS A 262 -12.55 21.70 14.51
CA LYS A 262 -14.00 21.79 14.68
C LYS A 262 -14.34 22.11 16.12
#